data_AF-A0AAD6S6P6-F1
#
_entry.id   AF-A0AAD6S6P6-F1
#
_cell.length_a   1.000
_cell.length_b   1.000
_cell.length_c   1.000
_cell.angle_alpha   90.00
_cell.angle_beta   90.00
_cell.angle_gamma   90.00
#
_symmetry.space_group_name_H-M   'P 1'
#
loop_
_entity.id
_entity.type
_entity.pdbx_description
1 polymer ?
#
loop_
_entity_poly.entity_id
_entity_poly.type
_entity_poly.pdbx_seq_one_letter_code
_entity_poly.pdbx_strand_id
1 'polypeptide(L)'
;LPAEPRIFHGRDSELAEILKLFRQGAPRIAILGAGGMGKTSLARTVVHHEEITTKYHGNRFFVACDTASSKPELAGLIGAHLGLKPGKDITRAVLQHFSSSPPSFLILDNLETVWESTKSREDIEEFLSLLTDINSLALVITMRGAERPSKVQWTRPFLLPLPPLTQDAARKMFIDIADDKHSLEDVDQVLGLTDNMPLSISLLAHLVDVEGCPEILARWEIEKTSLISEGYDRRSNLELSILLSLSSHRIAAMPQSQDLLALLSMLPDGLSDVELKQTRFPIKDILGCKAALLCTALAYTDDHKRLKVLVPIREYMRRLFPPTDQMIQPLLKHFHELLESYTAAFGTRSGTVPINRITSNYTNIQNILQTSL
;
A
#
# COMPACT_ATOMS: atom_id res chain seq x y z
N LEU A 1 15.80 -8.71 17.63
CA LEU A 1 14.52 -8.34 17.00
C LEU A 1 14.32 -6.83 17.12
N PRO A 2 13.69 -6.16 16.14
CA PRO A 2 13.25 -4.77 16.32
C PRO A 2 12.26 -4.67 17.48
N ALA A 3 12.09 -3.48 18.07
CA ALA A 3 11.14 -3.28 19.17
C ALA A 3 9.69 -3.63 18.75
N GLU A 4 8.80 -3.85 19.71
CA GLU A 4 7.37 -3.97 19.40
C GLU A 4 6.77 -2.58 19.12
N PRO A 5 5.84 -2.43 18.16
CA PRO A 5 5.11 -1.17 17.98
C PRO A 5 4.27 -0.87 19.22
N ARG A 6 4.37 0.35 19.77
CA ARG A 6 3.61 0.76 20.96
C ARG A 6 2.18 1.21 20.63
N ILE A 7 2.01 1.83 19.47
CA ILE A 7 0.72 2.28 18.95
C ILE A 7 0.37 1.35 17.79
N PHE A 8 -0.61 0.48 17.99
CA PHE A 8 -1.01 -0.53 17.02
C PHE A 8 -2.51 -0.80 17.12
N HIS A 9 -3.27 -0.29 16.16
CA HIS A 9 -4.74 -0.36 16.13
C HIS A 9 -5.25 -0.88 14.79
N GLY A 10 -6.40 -1.56 14.80
CA GLY A 10 -7.17 -1.88 13.59
C GLY A 10 -6.55 -2.96 12.70
N ARG A 11 -5.78 -3.87 13.30
CA ARG A 11 -5.13 -5.01 12.61
C ARG A 11 -5.38 -6.35 13.31
N ASP A 12 -6.36 -6.39 14.21
CA ASP A 12 -6.69 -7.57 15.00
C ASP A 12 -7.15 -8.74 14.11
N SER A 13 -7.91 -8.45 13.05
CA SER A 13 -8.35 -9.43 12.06
C SER A 13 -7.17 -10.09 11.34
N GLU A 14 -6.27 -9.29 10.79
CA GLU A 14 -5.11 -9.75 10.03
C GLU A 14 -4.13 -10.48 10.93
N LEU A 15 -3.93 -10.00 12.15
CA LEU A 15 -3.13 -10.69 13.15
C LEU A 15 -3.73 -12.06 13.47
N ALA A 16 -5.05 -12.14 13.73
CA ALA A 16 -5.73 -13.41 14.01
C ALA A 16 -5.66 -14.39 12.84
N GLU A 17 -5.78 -13.92 11.59
CA GLU A 17 -5.60 -14.72 10.39
C GLU A 17 -4.19 -15.29 10.28
N ILE A 18 -3.17 -14.44 10.48
CA ILE A 18 -1.77 -14.86 10.48
C ILE A 18 -1.52 -15.92 11.56
N LEU A 19 -1.96 -15.69 12.80
CA LEU A 19 -1.79 -16.63 13.91
C LEU A 19 -2.49 -17.96 13.64
N LYS A 20 -3.67 -17.94 13.02
CA LYS A 20 -4.36 -19.16 12.59
C LYS A 20 -3.51 -20.00 11.62
N LEU A 21 -2.79 -19.37 10.69
CA LEU A 21 -1.86 -20.07 9.79
C LEU A 21 -0.66 -20.66 10.55
N PHE A 22 -0.14 -19.94 11.55
CA PHE A 22 0.93 -20.45 12.41
C PHE A 22 0.51 -21.65 13.28
N ARG A 23 -0.76 -21.75 13.66
CA ARG A 23 -1.27 -22.93 14.38
C ARG A 23 -1.31 -24.19 13.50
N GLN A 24 -1.36 -24.03 12.17
CA GLN A 24 -1.41 -25.15 11.21
C GLN A 24 -0.03 -25.71 10.83
N GLY A 25 1.06 -25.00 11.15
CA GLY A 25 2.41 -25.44 10.80
C GLY A 25 3.40 -24.29 10.73
N ALA A 26 4.38 -24.41 9.83
CA ALA A 26 5.25 -23.31 9.46
C ALA A 26 4.66 -22.63 8.21
N PRO A 27 4.03 -21.46 8.30
CA PRO A 27 3.40 -20.86 7.13
C PRO A 27 4.40 -20.08 6.27
N ARG A 28 4.02 -19.86 5.01
CA ARG A 28 4.66 -18.95 4.06
C ARG A 28 3.65 -17.84 3.76
N ILE A 29 3.87 -16.64 4.29
CA ILE A 29 2.91 -15.52 4.27
C ILE A 29 3.54 -14.30 3.62
N ALA A 30 2.80 -13.66 2.73
CA ALA A 30 3.16 -12.34 2.20
C ALA A 30 2.18 -11.29 2.75
N ILE A 31 2.69 -10.35 3.53
CA ILE A 31 1.96 -9.17 3.99
C ILE A 31 2.16 -8.08 2.95
N LEU A 32 1.08 -7.78 2.21
CA LEU A 32 1.10 -6.92 1.04
C LEU A 32 0.32 -5.63 1.29
N GLY A 33 0.42 -4.64 0.39
CA GLY A 33 -0.31 -3.37 0.48
C GLY A 33 0.53 -2.17 0.05
N ALA A 34 -0.12 -1.01 -0.05
CA ALA A 34 0.53 0.25 -0.42
C ALA A 34 1.64 0.64 0.58
N GLY A 35 2.52 1.57 0.18
CA GLY A 35 3.47 2.21 1.10
C GLY A 35 2.73 2.74 2.34
N GLY A 36 3.36 2.78 3.52
CA GLY A 36 2.73 3.37 4.72
C GLY A 36 1.50 2.64 5.32
N MET A 37 1.09 1.48 4.81
CA MET A 37 -0.09 0.72 5.31
C MET A 37 0.13 -0.07 6.62
N GLY A 38 1.30 0.03 7.23
CA GLY A 38 1.62 -0.64 8.50
C GLY A 38 2.06 -2.10 8.38
N LYS A 39 2.49 -2.56 7.19
CA LYS A 39 2.96 -3.95 6.95
C LYS A 39 4.08 -4.37 7.91
N THR A 40 5.12 -3.53 8.03
CA THR A 40 6.25 -3.73 8.95
C THR A 40 5.79 -3.75 10.41
N SER A 41 4.86 -2.89 10.80
CA SER A 41 4.29 -2.88 12.16
C SER A 41 3.52 -4.16 12.45
N LEU A 42 2.72 -4.67 11.51
CA LEU A 42 2.05 -5.96 11.64
C LEU A 42 3.05 -7.11 11.76
N ALA A 43 4.08 -7.16 10.91
CA ALA A 43 5.13 -8.18 10.98
C ALA A 43 5.88 -8.15 12.32
N ARG A 44 6.18 -6.96 12.86
CA ARG A 44 6.78 -6.79 14.19
C ARG A 44 5.86 -7.29 15.30
N THR A 45 4.56 -7.00 15.22
CA THR A 45 3.58 -7.49 16.20
C THR A 45 3.49 -9.02 16.17
N VAL A 46 3.47 -9.62 14.97
CA VAL A 46 3.47 -11.08 14.81
C VAL A 46 4.70 -11.72 15.45
N VAL A 47 5.90 -11.19 15.24
CA VAL A 47 7.11 -11.82 15.82
C VAL A 47 7.18 -11.74 17.33
N HIS A 48 6.58 -10.72 17.95
CA HIS A 48 6.52 -10.56 19.40
C HIS A 48 5.35 -11.30 20.06
N HIS A 49 4.31 -11.65 19.30
CA HIS A 49 3.12 -12.32 19.82
C HIS A 49 3.45 -13.56 20.67
N GLU A 50 2.71 -13.75 21.78
CA GLU A 50 2.99 -14.80 22.77
C GLU A 50 3.03 -16.21 22.17
N GLU A 51 2.07 -16.55 21.30
CA GLU A 51 2.04 -17.84 20.60
C GLU A 51 3.30 -18.08 19.75
N ILE A 52 3.82 -17.04 19.11
CA ILE A 52 5.02 -17.12 18.26
C ILE A 52 6.27 -17.21 19.13
N THR A 53 6.32 -16.42 20.20
CA THR A 53 7.39 -16.48 21.21
C THR A 53 7.48 -17.87 21.84
N THR A 54 6.34 -18.49 22.15
CA THR A 54 6.27 -19.82 22.75
C THR A 54 6.70 -20.91 21.77
N LYS A 55 6.30 -20.81 20.49
CA LYS A 55 6.59 -21.82 19.48
C LYS A 55 8.03 -21.79 18.97
N TYR A 56 8.59 -20.60 18.75
CA TYR A 56 9.90 -20.43 18.09
C TYR A 56 11.02 -19.99 19.06
N HIS A 57 10.67 -19.58 20.29
CA HIS A 57 11.62 -19.14 21.32
C HIS A 57 12.60 -18.07 20.81
N GLY A 58 13.90 -18.36 20.84
CA GLY A 58 14.94 -17.46 20.32
C GLY A 58 15.15 -17.52 18.81
N ASN A 59 14.59 -18.51 18.10
CA ASN A 59 14.82 -18.76 16.67
C ASN A 59 13.88 -17.93 15.79
N ARG A 60 13.81 -16.63 16.10
CA ARG A 60 13.00 -15.64 15.40
C ARG A 60 13.92 -14.57 14.84
N PHE A 61 13.84 -14.37 13.54
CA PHE A 61 14.75 -13.49 12.80
C PHE A 61 13.94 -12.47 12.03
N PHE A 62 14.31 -11.20 12.16
CA PHE A 62 13.71 -10.10 11.43
C PHE A 62 14.83 -9.43 10.64
N VAL A 63 14.77 -9.55 9.32
CA VAL A 63 15.80 -9.07 8.40
C VAL A 63 15.20 -7.96 7.53
N ALA A 64 15.68 -6.74 7.69
CA ALA A 64 15.33 -5.64 6.80
C ALA A 64 16.15 -5.75 5.51
N CYS A 65 15.48 -5.79 4.36
CA CYS A 65 16.10 -6.02 3.05
C CYS A 65 16.57 -4.72 2.36
N ASP A 66 16.44 -3.55 3.01
CA ASP A 66 16.66 -2.23 2.38
C ASP A 66 18.06 -2.04 1.77
N THR A 67 19.07 -2.77 2.25
CA THR A 67 20.46 -2.64 1.81
C THR A 67 20.90 -3.73 0.83
N ALA A 68 20.03 -4.70 0.50
CA ALA A 68 20.35 -5.75 -0.45
C ALA A 68 19.85 -5.40 -1.85
N SER A 69 20.70 -5.63 -2.84
CA SER A 69 20.42 -5.45 -4.27
C SER A 69 20.57 -6.73 -5.09
N SER A 70 21.05 -7.82 -4.46
CA SER A 70 21.29 -9.11 -5.10
C SER A 70 21.02 -10.29 -4.15
N LYS A 71 20.88 -11.51 -4.71
CA LYS A 71 20.72 -12.76 -3.93
C LYS A 71 21.86 -12.99 -2.92
N PRO A 72 23.14 -12.86 -3.29
CA PRO A 72 24.24 -13.02 -2.33
C PRO A 72 24.20 -11.99 -1.19
N GLU A 73 23.80 -10.75 -1.46
CA GLU A 73 23.64 -9.71 -0.44
C GLU A 73 22.49 -10.02 0.52
N LEU A 74 21.34 -10.46 0.00
CA LEU A 74 20.21 -10.90 0.83
C LEU A 74 20.61 -12.10 1.72
N ALA A 75 21.27 -13.10 1.15
CA ALA A 75 21.80 -14.24 1.92
C ALA A 75 22.84 -13.79 2.96
N GLY A 76 23.67 -12.80 2.63
CA GLY A 76 24.60 -12.15 3.56
C GLY A 76 23.90 -11.47 4.73
N LEU A 77 22.82 -10.72 4.49
CA LEU A 77 22.02 -10.08 5.53
C LEU A 77 21.38 -11.11 6.46
N ILE A 78 20.79 -12.17 5.89
CA ILE A 78 20.23 -13.27 6.68
C ILE A 78 21.33 -13.94 7.49
N GLY A 79 22.47 -14.28 6.86
CA GLY A 79 23.61 -14.91 7.52
C GLY A 79 24.15 -14.09 8.70
N ALA A 80 24.22 -12.76 8.56
CA ALA A 80 24.62 -11.87 9.65
C ALA A 80 23.67 -11.96 10.86
N HIS A 81 22.35 -12.03 10.63
CA HIS A 81 21.36 -12.22 11.72
C HIS A 81 21.44 -13.60 12.36
N LEU A 82 21.92 -14.61 11.62
CA LEU A 82 22.17 -15.96 12.11
C LEU A 82 23.55 -16.10 12.80
N GLY A 83 24.38 -15.05 12.81
CA GLY A 83 25.75 -15.10 13.33
C GLY A 83 26.73 -15.92 12.47
N LEU A 84 26.40 -16.14 11.19
CA LEU A 84 27.25 -16.87 10.25
C LEU A 84 28.40 -15.98 9.77
N LYS A 85 29.59 -16.57 9.65
CA LYS A 85 30.75 -15.87 9.10
C LYS A 85 30.59 -15.70 7.58
N PRO A 86 30.98 -14.55 7.01
CA PRO A 86 31.08 -14.40 5.56
C PRO A 86 31.98 -15.49 4.98
N GLY A 87 31.54 -16.11 3.90
CA GLY A 87 32.26 -17.22 3.26
C GLY A 87 31.90 -17.30 1.78
N LYS A 88 32.61 -18.17 1.04
CA LYS A 88 32.44 -18.32 -0.41
C LYS A 88 31.01 -18.71 -0.83
N ASP A 89 30.27 -19.40 0.03
CA ASP A 89 28.90 -19.83 -0.24
C ASP A 89 27.99 -19.57 0.97
N ILE A 90 27.73 -18.27 1.22
CA ILE A 90 26.87 -17.82 2.32
C ILE A 90 25.43 -18.33 2.16
N THR A 91 24.94 -18.44 0.93
CA THR A 91 23.61 -18.97 0.61
C THR A 91 23.43 -20.38 1.13
N ARG A 92 24.38 -21.28 0.81
CA ARG A 92 24.33 -22.65 1.32
C ARG A 92 24.44 -22.71 2.84
N ALA A 93 25.28 -21.86 3.45
CA ALA A 93 25.42 -21.81 4.90
C ALA A 93 24.10 -21.41 5.59
N VAL A 94 23.37 -20.44 5.04
CA VAL A 94 22.04 -20.02 5.52
C VAL A 94 21.04 -21.18 5.42
N LEU A 95 20.96 -21.84 4.27
CA LEU A 95 20.04 -22.96 4.06
C LEU A 95 20.35 -24.12 5.02
N GLN A 96 21.63 -24.46 5.19
CA GLN A 96 22.08 -25.50 6.11
C GLN A 96 21.76 -25.16 7.57
N HIS A 97 21.93 -23.89 7.96
CA HIS A 97 21.58 -23.43 9.30
C HIS A 97 20.09 -23.70 9.57
N PHE A 98 19.18 -23.18 8.74
CA PHE A 98 17.74 -23.41 8.95
C PHE A 98 17.32 -24.88 8.86
N SER A 99 18.00 -25.69 8.05
CA SER A 99 17.71 -27.12 7.90
C SER A 99 18.13 -27.95 9.12
N SER A 100 19.15 -27.51 9.86
CA SER A 100 19.68 -28.19 11.05
C SER A 100 19.21 -27.56 12.37
N SER A 101 18.62 -26.38 12.31
CA SER A 101 18.07 -25.67 13.46
C SER A 101 16.70 -26.21 13.88
N PRO A 102 16.31 -25.99 15.15
CA PRO A 102 14.92 -26.15 15.59
C PRO A 102 13.97 -25.29 14.75
N PRO A 103 12.63 -25.50 14.87
CA PRO A 103 11.65 -24.67 14.19
C PRO A 103 11.99 -23.18 14.31
N SER A 104 12.06 -22.52 13.15
CA SER A 104 12.56 -21.16 13.02
C SER A 104 11.53 -20.29 12.32
N PHE A 105 11.51 -19.00 12.66
CA PHE A 105 10.65 -18.01 12.03
C PHE A 105 11.49 -16.88 11.44
N LEU A 106 11.43 -16.69 10.14
CA LEU A 106 12.12 -15.63 9.40
C LEU A 106 11.13 -14.62 8.84
N ILE A 107 11.38 -13.33 9.11
CA ILE A 107 10.74 -12.21 8.45
C ILE A 107 11.75 -11.55 7.51
N LEU A 108 11.35 -11.39 6.24
CA LEU A 108 12.05 -10.54 5.27
C LEU A 108 11.21 -9.27 5.05
N ASP A 109 11.65 -8.17 5.63
CA ASP A 109 10.94 -6.89 5.58
C ASP A 109 11.41 -6.04 4.40
N ASN A 110 10.48 -5.42 3.69
CA ASN A 110 10.71 -4.65 2.45
C ASN A 110 11.39 -5.46 1.35
N LEU A 111 10.97 -6.71 1.12
CA LEU A 111 11.62 -7.60 0.15
C LEU A 111 11.57 -7.05 -1.30
N GLU A 112 10.65 -6.14 -1.61
CA GLU A 112 10.59 -5.49 -2.92
C GLU A 112 11.89 -4.78 -3.30
N THR A 113 12.70 -4.33 -2.34
CA THR A 113 13.96 -3.60 -2.62
C THR A 113 14.93 -4.43 -3.46
N VAL A 114 15.00 -5.74 -3.21
CA VAL A 114 15.85 -6.68 -3.92
C VAL A 114 15.09 -7.47 -5.00
N TRP A 115 13.78 -7.66 -4.82
CA TRP A 115 12.95 -8.46 -5.74
C TRP A 115 12.41 -7.68 -6.95
N GLU A 116 12.22 -6.36 -6.85
CA GLU A 116 11.61 -5.55 -7.92
C GLU A 116 12.49 -5.47 -9.19
N SER A 117 13.81 -5.57 -9.03
CA SER A 117 14.77 -5.52 -10.14
C SER A 117 14.64 -6.77 -11.02
N THR A 118 14.41 -6.59 -12.31
CA THR A 118 14.28 -7.71 -13.27
C THR A 118 15.52 -8.58 -13.37
N LYS A 119 16.70 -8.04 -13.07
CA LYS A 119 17.96 -8.78 -13.10
C LYS A 119 18.11 -9.75 -11.93
N SER A 120 17.52 -9.44 -10.78
CA SER A 120 17.62 -10.23 -9.55
C SER A 120 16.36 -11.01 -9.23
N ARG A 121 15.21 -10.66 -9.84
CA ARG A 121 13.90 -11.22 -9.50
C ARG A 121 13.87 -12.74 -9.53
N GLU A 122 14.35 -13.35 -10.61
CA GLU A 122 14.37 -14.82 -10.76
C GLU A 122 15.27 -15.48 -9.71
N ASP A 123 16.47 -14.94 -9.50
CA ASP A 123 17.42 -15.42 -8.50
C ASP A 123 16.84 -15.37 -7.08
N ILE A 124 16.12 -14.28 -6.75
CA ILE A 124 15.47 -14.12 -5.45
C ILE A 124 14.32 -15.11 -5.29
N GLU A 125 13.50 -15.30 -6.32
CA GLU A 125 12.40 -16.29 -6.30
C GLU A 125 12.93 -17.71 -6.12
N GLU A 126 14.04 -18.08 -6.77
CA GLU A 126 14.71 -19.36 -6.54
C GLU A 126 15.23 -19.50 -5.12
N PHE A 127 15.82 -18.43 -4.56
CA PHE A 127 16.30 -18.47 -3.19
C PHE A 127 15.15 -18.59 -2.18
N LEU A 128 14.03 -17.90 -2.41
CA LEU A 128 12.82 -18.06 -1.61
C LEU A 128 12.29 -19.50 -1.72
N SER A 129 12.26 -20.09 -2.91
CA SER A 129 11.87 -21.50 -3.11
C SER A 129 12.70 -22.41 -2.20
N LEU A 130 14.03 -22.28 -2.24
CA LEU A 130 14.95 -23.08 -1.41
C LEU A 130 14.72 -22.89 0.10
N LEU A 131 14.44 -21.65 0.54
CA LEU A 131 14.08 -21.39 1.94
C LEU A 131 12.75 -22.07 2.30
N THR A 132 11.78 -22.04 1.40
CA THR A 132 10.44 -22.60 1.65
C THR A 132 10.35 -24.12 1.53
N ASP A 133 11.35 -24.78 0.96
CA ASP A 133 11.51 -26.24 1.01
C ASP A 133 11.84 -26.74 2.43
N ILE A 134 12.29 -25.86 3.32
CA ILE A 134 12.57 -26.17 4.72
C ILE A 134 11.25 -26.16 5.50
N ASN A 135 10.72 -27.35 5.79
CA ASN A 135 9.42 -27.52 6.45
C ASN A 135 9.36 -26.95 7.89
N SER A 136 10.50 -26.86 8.57
CA SER A 136 10.61 -26.28 9.92
C SER A 136 10.72 -24.74 9.92
N LEU A 137 10.91 -24.13 8.75
CA LEU A 137 11.04 -22.68 8.60
C LEU A 137 9.69 -22.05 8.26
N ALA A 138 9.20 -21.18 9.14
CA ALA A 138 8.13 -20.25 8.81
C ALA A 138 8.72 -19.00 8.16
N LEU A 139 8.09 -18.53 7.09
CA LEU A 139 8.52 -17.36 6.33
C LEU A 139 7.39 -16.35 6.25
N VAL A 140 7.65 -15.14 6.72
CA VAL A 140 6.80 -13.97 6.45
C VAL A 140 7.61 -12.98 5.64
N ILE A 141 7.02 -12.42 4.60
CA ILE A 141 7.61 -11.31 3.85
C ILE A 141 6.70 -10.10 3.95
N THR A 142 7.26 -8.90 3.95
CA THR A 142 6.50 -7.67 3.72
C THR A 142 6.91 -7.08 2.38
N MET A 143 5.93 -6.69 1.57
CA MET A 143 6.18 -6.07 0.27
C MET A 143 5.15 -5.02 -0.11
N ARG A 144 5.59 -4.02 -0.86
CA ARG A 144 4.68 -3.09 -1.56
C ARG A 144 3.96 -3.76 -2.71
N GLY A 145 2.75 -3.28 -2.97
CA GLY A 145 1.92 -3.80 -4.05
C GLY A 145 1.06 -4.98 -3.63
N ALA A 146 0.52 -5.68 -4.62
CA ALA A 146 -0.38 -6.83 -4.45
C ALA A 146 0.17 -8.12 -5.09
N GLU A 147 1.34 -8.04 -5.74
CA GLU A 147 2.01 -9.16 -6.38
C GLU A 147 2.86 -9.95 -5.38
N ARG A 148 2.77 -11.28 -5.40
CA ARG A 148 3.62 -12.17 -4.60
C ARG A 148 4.78 -12.68 -5.44
N PRO A 149 5.98 -12.88 -4.85
CA PRO A 149 7.05 -13.62 -5.52
C PRO A 149 6.58 -14.97 -6.04
N SER A 150 7.00 -15.30 -7.26
CA SER A 150 6.73 -16.59 -7.88
C SER A 150 7.62 -17.69 -7.26
N LYS A 151 7.48 -18.94 -7.71
CA LYS A 151 8.21 -20.13 -7.21
C LYS A 151 8.02 -20.47 -5.72
N VAL A 152 7.15 -19.76 -4.99
CA VAL A 152 6.78 -20.07 -3.60
C VAL A 152 5.34 -20.59 -3.50
N GLN A 153 5.15 -21.71 -2.84
CA GLN A 153 3.82 -22.21 -2.47
C GLN A 153 3.32 -21.46 -1.21
N TRP A 154 2.80 -20.25 -1.42
CA TRP A 154 2.22 -19.42 -0.35
C TRP A 154 1.08 -20.14 0.38
N THR A 155 1.08 -20.08 1.71
CA THR A 155 0.07 -20.73 2.56
C THR A 155 -1.31 -20.11 2.34
N ARG A 156 -2.34 -20.96 2.26
CA ARG A 156 -3.73 -20.54 2.03
C ARG A 156 -4.56 -20.59 3.33
N PRO A 157 -5.59 -19.74 3.48
CA PRO A 157 -5.98 -18.65 2.57
C PRO A 157 -4.91 -17.55 2.51
N PHE A 158 -4.88 -16.83 1.39
CA PHE A 158 -3.96 -15.71 1.24
C PHE A 158 -4.44 -14.52 2.07
N LEU A 159 -3.53 -13.90 2.82
CA LEU A 159 -3.79 -12.60 3.43
C LEU A 159 -4.00 -11.56 2.32
N LEU A 160 -5.11 -10.83 2.37
CA LEU A 160 -5.36 -9.75 1.42
C LEU A 160 -4.35 -8.61 1.63
N PRO A 161 -4.04 -7.81 0.59
CA PRO A 161 -3.27 -6.58 0.79
C PRO A 161 -3.92 -5.72 1.88
N LEU A 162 -3.12 -5.19 2.79
CA LEU A 162 -3.62 -4.45 3.94
C LEU A 162 -4.44 -3.23 3.47
N PRO A 163 -5.70 -3.11 3.90
CA PRO A 163 -6.52 -1.94 3.62
C PRO A 163 -6.09 -0.77 4.51
N PRO A 164 -6.59 0.45 4.24
CA PRO A 164 -6.58 1.52 5.22
C PRO A 164 -7.21 1.10 6.56
N LEU A 165 -6.97 1.87 7.62
CA LEU A 165 -7.63 1.62 8.89
C LEU A 165 -9.13 1.91 8.78
N THR A 166 -9.92 1.21 9.59
CA THR A 166 -11.29 1.65 9.88
C THR A 166 -11.27 3.01 10.56
N GLN A 167 -12.32 3.82 10.40
CA GLN A 167 -12.42 5.13 11.03
C GLN A 167 -12.14 5.07 12.55
N ASP A 168 -12.69 4.09 13.26
CA ASP A 168 -12.51 3.97 14.71
C ASP A 168 -11.07 3.66 15.11
N ALA A 169 -10.39 2.78 14.36
CA ALA A 169 -8.97 2.50 14.57
C ALA A 169 -8.08 3.69 14.21
N ALA A 170 -8.44 4.45 13.17
CA ALA A 170 -7.73 5.67 12.78
C ALA A 170 -7.83 6.74 13.87
N ARG A 171 -9.03 6.95 14.45
CA ARG A 171 -9.25 7.84 15.60
C ARG A 171 -8.45 7.41 16.82
N LYS A 172 -8.47 6.13 17.20
CA LYS A 172 -7.68 5.61 18.32
C LYS A 172 -6.19 5.86 18.12
N MET A 173 -5.68 5.55 16.92
CA MET A 173 -4.28 5.83 16.57
C MET A 173 -3.94 7.32 16.64
N PHE A 174 -4.85 8.19 16.18
CA PHE A 174 -4.68 9.62 16.24
C PHE A 174 -4.60 10.13 17.68
N ILE A 175 -5.54 9.72 18.53
CA ILE A 175 -5.63 10.12 19.94
C ILE A 175 -4.41 9.62 20.74
N ASP A 176 -3.93 8.41 20.48
CA ASP A 176 -2.71 7.89 21.13
C ASP A 176 -1.45 8.72 20.79
N ILE A 177 -1.47 9.49 19.70
CA ILE A 177 -0.35 10.34 19.25
C ILE A 177 -0.54 11.80 19.66
N ALA A 178 -1.72 12.38 19.41
CA ALA A 178 -2.02 13.81 19.56
C ALA A 178 -2.78 14.17 20.85
N ASP A 179 -3.09 13.17 21.68
CA ASP A 179 -3.91 13.29 22.89
C ASP A 179 -5.38 13.69 22.59
N ASP A 180 -6.27 13.50 23.57
CA ASP A 180 -7.72 13.75 23.42
C ASP A 180 -8.06 15.22 23.76
N LYS A 181 -7.45 16.15 23.01
CA LYS A 181 -7.61 17.61 23.23
C LYS A 181 -8.48 18.30 22.19
N HIS A 182 -8.85 17.59 21.12
CA HIS A 182 -9.50 18.15 19.94
C HIS A 182 -10.94 17.66 19.81
N SER A 183 -11.78 18.42 19.12
CA SER A 183 -13.14 17.96 18.84
C SER A 183 -13.12 16.76 17.89
N LEU A 184 -14.06 15.83 18.03
CA LEU A 184 -14.17 14.68 17.13
C LEU A 184 -14.38 15.11 15.67
N GLU A 185 -15.05 16.24 15.44
CA GLU A 185 -15.28 16.79 14.11
C GLU A 185 -13.96 17.23 13.45
N ASP A 186 -13.10 17.96 14.18
CA ASP A 186 -11.79 18.38 13.67
C ASP A 186 -10.89 17.18 13.39
N VAL A 187 -10.91 16.18 14.27
CA VAL A 187 -10.15 14.93 14.08
C VAL A 187 -10.63 14.21 12.82
N ASP A 188 -11.93 14.08 12.61
CA ASP A 188 -12.49 13.44 11.42
C ASP A 188 -12.15 14.19 10.13
N GLN A 189 -12.12 15.52 10.17
CA GLN A 189 -11.68 16.32 9.02
C GLN A 189 -10.22 16.04 8.68
N VAL A 190 -9.31 16.01 9.67
CA VAL A 190 -7.90 15.68 9.45
C VAL A 190 -7.74 14.24 8.94
N LEU A 191 -8.45 13.27 9.53
CA LEU A 191 -8.43 11.89 9.08
C LEU A 191 -8.91 11.73 7.63
N GLY A 192 -9.91 12.53 7.21
CA GLY A 192 -10.39 12.59 5.83
C GLY A 192 -9.30 12.96 4.82
N LEU A 193 -8.26 13.69 5.23
CA LEU A 193 -7.11 14.02 4.37
C LEU A 193 -6.16 12.84 4.15
N THR A 194 -6.28 11.80 4.97
CA THR A 194 -5.36 10.65 4.97
C THR A 194 -5.91 9.41 4.31
N ASP A 195 -7.22 9.37 4.01
CA ASP A 195 -7.95 8.15 3.68
C ASP A 195 -7.67 7.00 4.68
N ASN A 196 -7.51 7.35 5.97
CA ASN A 196 -7.16 6.44 7.06
C ASN A 196 -5.87 5.63 6.84
N MET A 197 -4.92 6.17 6.08
CA MET A 197 -3.61 5.56 5.84
C MET A 197 -2.72 5.72 7.09
N PRO A 198 -2.24 4.63 7.74
CA PRO A 198 -1.52 4.70 9.02
C PRO A 198 -0.34 5.69 9.06
N LEU A 199 0.50 5.70 8.02
CA LEU A 199 1.64 6.60 7.96
C LEU A 199 1.19 8.08 7.91
N SER A 200 0.19 8.40 7.08
CA SER A 200 -0.35 9.75 6.97
C SER A 200 -1.03 10.21 8.26
N ILE A 201 -1.77 9.32 8.93
CA ILE A 201 -2.36 9.57 10.25
C ILE A 201 -1.26 9.92 11.24
N SER A 202 -0.20 9.09 11.32
CA SER A 202 0.89 9.31 12.26
C SER A 202 1.58 10.66 12.06
N LEU A 203 1.82 11.04 10.80
CA LEU A 203 2.51 12.28 10.46
C LEU A 203 1.63 13.50 10.79
N LEU A 204 0.36 13.50 10.39
CA LEU A 204 -0.55 14.60 10.73
C LEU A 204 -0.83 14.68 12.23
N ALA A 205 -0.98 13.55 12.92
CA ALA A 205 -1.22 13.54 14.36
C ALA A 205 -0.04 14.16 15.13
N HIS A 206 1.21 13.88 14.74
CA HIS A 206 2.37 14.53 15.35
C HIS A 206 2.43 16.04 15.10
N LEU A 207 1.98 16.52 13.93
CA LEU A 207 1.89 17.94 13.65
C LEU A 207 0.75 18.59 14.46
N VAL A 208 -0.38 17.90 14.60
CA VAL A 208 -1.52 18.36 15.40
C VAL A 208 -1.17 18.45 16.88
N ASP A 209 -0.40 17.51 17.44
CA ASP A 209 0.05 17.58 18.84
C ASP A 209 0.79 18.89 19.16
N VAL A 210 1.46 19.47 18.15
CA VAL A 210 2.24 20.71 18.28
C VAL A 210 1.42 21.96 17.91
N GLU A 211 0.68 21.92 16.81
CA GLU A 211 0.07 23.11 16.18
C GLU A 211 -1.46 23.15 16.30
N GLY A 212 -2.11 22.01 16.54
CA GLY A 212 -3.57 21.85 16.62
C GLY A 212 -4.26 21.64 15.26
N CYS A 213 -5.45 21.02 15.28
CA CYS A 213 -6.20 20.70 14.06
C CYS A 213 -6.48 21.88 13.13
N PRO A 214 -6.95 23.06 13.60
CA PRO A 214 -7.33 24.15 12.69
C PRO A 214 -6.17 24.67 11.83
N GLU A 215 -4.98 24.77 12.43
CA GLU A 215 -3.78 25.21 11.72
C GLU A 215 -3.34 24.18 10.68
N ILE A 216 -3.34 22.89 11.05
CA ILE A 216 -2.98 21.80 10.14
C ILE A 216 -3.95 21.69 8.96
N LEU A 217 -5.25 21.88 9.18
CA LEU A 217 -6.24 21.92 8.12
C LEU A 217 -5.99 23.10 7.16
N ALA A 218 -5.69 24.29 7.69
CA ALA A 218 -5.38 25.47 6.88
C ALA A 218 -4.09 25.30 6.07
N ARG A 219 -3.03 24.77 6.69
CA ARG A 219 -1.75 24.49 6.02
C ARG A 219 -1.88 23.43 4.95
N TRP A 220 -2.67 22.38 5.20
CA TRP A 220 -2.91 21.33 4.21
C TRP A 220 -3.50 21.88 2.92
N GLU A 221 -4.35 22.91 2.97
CA GLU A 221 -4.90 23.53 1.75
C GLU A 221 -3.84 24.13 0.83
N ILE A 222 -2.70 24.53 1.36
CA ILE A 222 -1.61 25.14 0.62
C ILE A 222 -0.50 24.12 0.31
N GLU A 223 -0.05 23.40 1.34
CA GLU A 223 1.13 22.52 1.29
C GLU A 223 0.78 21.10 0.80
N LYS A 224 -0.46 20.64 1.00
CA LYS A 224 -0.91 19.29 0.67
C LYS A 224 0.08 18.24 1.20
N THR A 225 0.55 17.32 0.36
CA THR A 225 1.47 16.24 0.78
C THR A 225 2.85 16.70 1.20
N SER A 226 3.29 17.93 0.85
CA SER A 226 4.59 18.41 1.30
C SER A 226 4.62 18.59 2.82
N LEU A 227 3.49 18.96 3.43
CA LEU A 227 3.32 19.11 4.88
C LEU A 227 3.80 17.88 5.66
N ILE A 228 3.54 16.69 5.11
CA ILE A 228 3.86 15.39 5.72
C ILE A 228 5.04 14.69 5.04
N SER A 229 5.91 15.46 4.38
CA SER A 229 7.07 14.92 3.65
C SER A 229 8.41 15.51 4.10
N GLU A 230 8.41 16.52 4.96
CA GLU A 230 9.60 17.20 5.48
C GLU A 230 10.26 16.50 6.69
N GLY A 231 10.10 15.18 6.81
CA GLY A 231 10.73 14.38 7.87
C GLY A 231 12.19 14.00 7.58
N TYR A 232 13.01 13.91 8.64
CA TYR A 232 14.44 13.54 8.56
C TYR A 232 14.70 12.06 8.17
N ASP A 233 13.73 11.15 8.32
CA ASP A 233 13.87 9.71 7.99
C ASP A 233 13.10 9.34 6.69
N ARG A 234 13.76 8.57 5.82
CA ARG A 234 13.21 8.04 4.55
C ARG A 234 11.96 7.20 4.77
N ARG A 235 11.82 6.54 5.93
CA ARG A 235 10.66 5.70 6.27
C ARG A 235 9.44 6.49 6.74
N SER A 236 9.64 7.73 7.16
CA SER A 236 8.59 8.72 7.48
C SER A 236 8.26 9.64 6.32
N ASN A 237 8.84 9.42 5.13
CA ASN A 237 8.59 10.26 3.96
C ASN A 237 7.56 9.60 3.04
N LEU A 238 6.32 10.06 3.14
CA LEU A 238 5.21 9.56 2.32
C LEU A 238 5.51 9.72 0.82
N GLU A 239 6.01 10.88 0.39
CA GLU A 239 6.29 11.18 -1.02
C GLU A 239 7.38 10.28 -1.60
N LEU A 240 8.45 10.02 -0.85
CA LEU A 240 9.45 9.05 -1.24
C LEU A 240 8.82 7.66 -1.40
N SER A 241 7.87 7.30 -0.55
CA SER A 241 7.18 6.02 -0.67
C SER A 241 6.34 5.93 -1.96
N ILE A 242 5.66 7.01 -2.34
CA ILE A 242 4.88 7.07 -3.59
C ILE A 242 5.82 7.04 -4.80
N LEU A 243 6.91 7.82 -4.76
CA LEU A 243 7.91 7.89 -5.82
C LEU A 243 8.57 6.54 -6.10
N LEU A 244 8.91 5.78 -5.05
CA LEU A 244 9.47 4.43 -5.19
C LEU A 244 8.49 3.48 -5.90
N SER A 245 7.18 3.59 -5.62
CA SER A 245 6.16 2.79 -6.32
C SER A 245 5.99 3.24 -7.78
N LEU A 246 6.05 4.55 -8.06
CA LEU A 246 5.99 5.10 -9.43
C LEU A 246 7.21 4.70 -10.27
N SER A 247 8.38 4.63 -9.64
CA SER A 247 9.64 4.25 -10.28
C SER A 247 9.83 2.72 -10.36
N SER A 248 8.83 1.93 -9.95
CA SER A 248 8.88 0.48 -10.02
C SER A 248 8.92 -0.02 -11.46
N HIS A 249 9.56 -1.16 -11.69
CA HIS A 249 9.67 -1.72 -13.04
C HIS A 249 8.30 -2.05 -13.63
N ARG A 250 7.31 -2.39 -12.79
CA ARG A 250 5.92 -2.62 -13.21
C ARG A 250 5.29 -1.39 -13.87
N ILE A 251 5.53 -0.19 -13.35
CA ILE A 251 5.06 1.05 -13.97
C ILE A 251 5.90 1.39 -15.19
N ALA A 252 7.23 1.23 -15.11
CA ALA A 252 8.12 1.48 -16.24
C ALA A 252 7.79 0.61 -17.47
N ALA A 253 7.31 -0.62 -17.25
CA ALA A 253 6.85 -1.52 -18.31
C ALA A 253 5.56 -1.03 -18.98
N MET A 254 4.74 -0.24 -18.28
CA MET A 254 3.48 0.34 -18.77
C MET A 254 3.45 1.86 -18.53
N PRO A 255 4.23 2.69 -19.26
CA PRO A 255 4.42 4.10 -18.93
C PRO A 255 3.14 4.93 -18.85
N GLN A 256 2.13 4.61 -19.69
CA GLN A 256 0.83 5.29 -19.67
C GLN A 256 0.00 5.03 -18.40
N SER A 257 0.47 4.14 -17.51
CA SER A 257 -0.11 3.96 -16.17
C SER A 257 0.02 5.21 -15.32
N GLN A 258 1.10 5.98 -15.50
CA GLN A 258 1.27 7.26 -14.82
C GLN A 258 0.23 8.28 -15.30
N ASP A 259 -0.07 8.32 -16.61
CA ASP A 259 -1.12 9.18 -17.17
C ASP A 259 -2.51 8.79 -16.62
N LEU A 260 -2.79 7.48 -16.54
CA LEU A 260 -4.03 6.98 -15.94
C LEU A 260 -4.12 7.36 -14.46
N LEU A 261 -3.03 7.25 -13.71
CA LEU A 261 -3.00 7.63 -12.29
C LEU A 261 -3.20 9.13 -12.10
N ALA A 262 -2.60 9.96 -12.96
CA ALA A 262 -2.80 11.41 -12.95
C ALA A 262 -4.28 11.77 -13.18
N LEU A 263 -4.95 11.11 -14.13
CA LEU A 263 -6.39 11.27 -14.36
C LEU A 263 -7.23 10.83 -13.15
N LEU A 264 -6.98 9.63 -12.62
CA LEU A 264 -7.69 9.13 -11.44
C LEU A 264 -7.49 10.03 -10.21
N SER A 265 -6.37 10.75 -10.14
CA SER A 265 -6.10 11.69 -9.05
C SER A 265 -7.06 12.89 -9.02
N MET A 266 -7.64 13.24 -10.18
CA MET A 266 -8.71 14.22 -10.29
C MET A 266 -10.09 13.67 -9.93
N LEU A 267 -10.22 12.37 -9.68
CA LEU A 267 -11.51 11.66 -9.57
C LEU A 267 -11.68 11.03 -8.19
N PRO A 268 -12.20 11.77 -7.17
CA PRO A 268 -12.43 11.24 -5.83
C PRO A 268 -13.29 9.98 -5.78
N ASP A 269 -14.27 9.83 -6.68
CA ASP A 269 -15.13 8.64 -6.77
C ASP A 269 -14.50 7.53 -7.64
N GLY A 270 -13.34 7.79 -8.26
CA GLY A 270 -12.68 6.87 -9.18
C GLY A 270 -13.49 6.60 -10.45
N LEU A 271 -13.18 5.49 -11.14
CA LEU A 271 -13.87 5.04 -12.36
C LEU A 271 -14.13 3.53 -12.35
N SER A 272 -15.27 3.10 -12.87
CA SER A 272 -15.55 1.68 -13.15
C SER A 272 -14.88 1.22 -14.44
N ASP A 273 -14.79 -0.11 -14.64
CA ASP A 273 -14.26 -0.69 -15.88
C ASP A 273 -15.08 -0.35 -17.13
N VAL A 274 -16.37 -0.07 -16.95
CA VAL A 274 -17.24 0.37 -18.04
C VAL A 274 -16.87 1.79 -18.45
N GLU A 275 -16.69 2.70 -17.49
CA GLU A 275 -16.29 4.09 -17.75
C GLU A 275 -14.89 4.15 -18.36
N LEU A 276 -13.92 3.42 -17.80
CA LEU A 276 -12.55 3.34 -18.34
C LEU A 276 -12.52 2.98 -19.83
N LYS A 277 -13.41 2.09 -20.28
CA LYS A 277 -13.53 1.68 -21.69
C LYS A 277 -14.32 2.68 -22.55
N GLN A 278 -15.37 3.29 -21.98
CA GLN A 278 -16.26 4.19 -22.72
C GLN A 278 -15.67 5.59 -22.93
N THR A 279 -14.89 6.10 -21.99
CA THR A 279 -14.33 7.46 -22.03
C THR A 279 -13.28 7.63 -23.13
N ARG A 280 -12.76 6.54 -23.73
CA ARG A 280 -11.80 6.56 -24.85
C ARG A 280 -10.58 7.48 -24.59
N PHE A 281 -9.96 7.31 -23.42
CA PHE A 281 -8.70 7.98 -23.10
C PHE A 281 -7.63 7.67 -24.16
N PRO A 282 -6.66 8.57 -24.41
CA PRO A 282 -5.54 8.33 -25.33
C PRO A 282 -4.48 7.38 -24.74
N ILE A 283 -4.94 6.32 -24.07
CA ILE A 283 -4.15 5.25 -23.46
C ILE A 283 -4.36 3.98 -24.27
N LYS A 284 -3.28 3.41 -24.82
CA LYS A 284 -3.35 2.27 -25.74
C LYS A 284 -3.88 1.01 -25.04
N ASP A 285 -3.35 0.71 -23.85
CA ASP A 285 -3.75 -0.44 -23.04
C ASP A 285 -4.21 0.00 -21.65
N ILE A 286 -5.46 0.47 -21.57
CA ILE A 286 -6.04 0.97 -20.33
C ILE A 286 -6.16 -0.13 -19.25
N LEU A 287 -6.41 -1.38 -19.67
CA LEU A 287 -6.58 -2.49 -18.73
C LEU A 287 -5.22 -2.96 -18.20
N GLY A 288 -4.18 -2.99 -19.04
CA GLY A 288 -2.80 -3.19 -18.62
C GLY A 288 -2.33 -2.11 -17.65
N CYS A 289 -2.66 -0.84 -17.94
CA CYS A 289 -2.37 0.27 -17.02
C CYS A 289 -3.09 0.13 -15.67
N LYS A 290 -4.39 -0.20 -15.69
CA LYS A 290 -5.15 -0.52 -14.47
C LYS A 290 -4.48 -1.65 -13.68
N ALA A 291 -4.09 -2.73 -14.35
CA ALA A 291 -3.43 -3.86 -13.70
C ALA A 291 -2.10 -3.46 -13.06
N ALA A 292 -1.28 -2.64 -13.74
CA ALA A 292 -0.02 -2.15 -13.18
C ALA A 292 -0.23 -1.28 -11.93
N LEU A 293 -1.25 -0.42 -11.92
CA LEU A 293 -1.60 0.41 -10.76
C LEU A 293 -2.09 -0.42 -9.57
N LEU A 294 -2.89 -1.46 -9.82
CA LEU A 294 -3.35 -2.40 -8.78
C LEU A 294 -2.18 -3.23 -8.24
N CYS A 295 -1.32 -3.77 -9.12
CA CYS A 295 -0.16 -4.57 -8.72
C CYS A 295 0.84 -3.78 -7.86
N THR A 296 0.95 -2.47 -8.07
CA THR A 296 1.81 -1.57 -7.28
C THR A 296 1.11 -0.95 -6.07
N ALA A 297 -0.20 -1.20 -5.91
CA ALA A 297 -1.05 -0.60 -4.89
C ALA A 297 -1.03 0.94 -4.90
N LEU A 298 -0.78 1.55 -6.07
CA LEU A 298 -0.97 2.99 -6.30
C LEU A 298 -2.46 3.34 -6.50
N ALA A 299 -3.24 2.34 -6.92
CA ALA A 299 -4.69 2.40 -6.95
C ALA A 299 -5.28 1.14 -6.30
N TYR A 300 -6.54 1.21 -5.90
CA TYR A 300 -7.31 0.08 -5.37
C TYR A 300 -8.69 0.02 -6.00
N THR A 301 -9.36 -1.12 -5.86
CA THR A 301 -10.75 -1.29 -6.27
C THR A 301 -11.61 -1.33 -5.01
N ASP A 302 -12.61 -0.47 -4.93
CA ASP A 302 -13.56 -0.45 -3.81
C ASP A 302 -14.63 -1.55 -3.94
N ASP A 303 -15.52 -1.65 -2.95
CA ASP A 303 -16.61 -2.62 -2.93
C ASP A 303 -17.62 -2.43 -4.09
N HIS A 304 -17.65 -1.23 -4.67
CA HIS A 304 -18.45 -0.88 -5.84
C HIS A 304 -17.75 -1.15 -7.17
N LYS A 305 -16.57 -1.80 -7.15
CA LYS A 305 -15.75 -2.14 -8.32
C LYS A 305 -15.24 -0.91 -9.08
N ARG A 306 -15.06 0.21 -8.39
CA ARG A 306 -14.47 1.43 -8.94
C ARG A 306 -13.00 1.48 -8.60
N LEU A 307 -12.18 1.80 -9.60
CA LEU A 307 -10.75 2.03 -9.45
C LEU A 307 -10.55 3.42 -8.83
N LYS A 308 -10.05 3.46 -7.61
CA LYS A 308 -9.82 4.66 -6.80
C LYS A 308 -8.36 4.80 -6.42
N VAL A 309 -7.99 6.01 -6.01
CA VAL A 309 -6.64 6.38 -5.56
C VAL A 309 -6.77 7.05 -4.20
N LEU A 310 -5.88 6.72 -3.27
CA LEU A 310 -5.91 7.28 -1.91
C LEU A 310 -5.60 8.77 -1.95
N VAL A 311 -6.27 9.59 -1.13
CA VAL A 311 -6.09 11.05 -1.06
C VAL A 311 -4.62 11.47 -1.05
N PRO A 312 -3.72 10.91 -0.22
CA PRO A 312 -2.33 11.35 -0.24
C PRO A 312 -1.59 11.05 -1.56
N ILE A 313 -1.95 9.97 -2.26
CA ILE A 313 -1.41 9.69 -3.60
C ILE A 313 -2.00 10.66 -4.62
N ARG A 314 -3.30 10.97 -4.51
CA ARG A 314 -3.98 11.92 -5.41
C ARG A 314 -3.34 13.30 -5.34
N GLU A 315 -3.17 13.82 -4.13
CA GLU A 315 -2.61 15.15 -3.91
C GLU A 315 -1.15 15.23 -4.36
N TYR A 316 -0.36 14.16 -4.14
CA TYR A 316 1.00 14.06 -4.67
C TYR A 316 1.03 14.15 -6.20
N MET A 317 0.18 13.36 -6.87
CA MET A 317 0.10 13.32 -8.32
C MET A 317 -0.39 14.64 -8.90
N ARG A 318 -1.40 15.28 -8.29
CA ARG A 318 -1.90 16.59 -8.75
C ARG A 318 -0.82 17.66 -8.68
N ARG A 319 0.02 17.63 -7.64
CA ARG A 319 1.07 18.63 -7.43
C ARG A 319 2.27 18.47 -8.36
N LEU A 320 2.73 17.23 -8.59
CA LEU A 320 3.97 16.97 -9.32
C LEU A 320 3.79 16.41 -10.74
N PHE A 321 2.66 15.76 -11.02
CA PHE A 321 2.38 15.08 -12.27
C PHE A 321 0.93 15.32 -12.74
N PRO A 322 0.50 16.59 -12.90
CA PRO A 322 -0.85 16.89 -13.36
C PRO A 322 -1.10 16.32 -14.76
N PRO A 323 -2.31 15.81 -15.05
CA PRO A 323 -2.64 15.30 -16.38
C PRO A 323 -2.67 16.45 -17.40
N THR A 324 -2.32 16.13 -18.64
CA THR A 324 -2.35 17.11 -19.74
C THR A 324 -3.79 17.32 -20.24
N ASP A 325 -4.05 18.46 -20.88
CA ASP A 325 -5.38 18.76 -21.45
C ASP A 325 -5.87 17.65 -22.39
N GLN A 326 -5.00 17.07 -23.21
CA GLN A 326 -5.36 15.96 -24.11
C GLN A 326 -5.88 14.73 -23.36
N MET A 327 -5.40 14.49 -22.14
CA MET A 327 -5.88 13.40 -21.28
C MET A 327 -7.22 13.74 -20.64
N ILE A 328 -7.44 15.02 -20.31
CA ILE A 328 -8.64 15.52 -19.61
C ILE A 328 -9.83 15.67 -20.55
N GLN A 329 -9.62 16.09 -21.80
CA GLN A 329 -10.72 16.37 -22.75
C GLN A 329 -11.72 15.20 -22.93
N PRO A 330 -11.29 13.93 -23.09
CA PRO A 330 -12.22 12.81 -23.18
C PRO A 330 -13.05 12.62 -21.91
N LEU A 331 -12.48 12.91 -20.74
CA LEU A 331 -13.16 12.85 -19.44
C LEU A 331 -14.26 13.92 -19.33
N LEU A 332 -13.94 15.17 -19.71
CA LEU A 332 -14.91 16.27 -19.74
C LEU A 332 -16.06 15.94 -20.68
N LYS A 333 -15.74 15.44 -21.88
CA LYS A 333 -16.74 15.01 -22.86
C LYS A 333 -17.63 13.89 -22.29
N HIS A 334 -17.06 12.90 -21.61
CA HIS A 334 -17.82 11.82 -20.99
C HIS A 334 -18.82 12.32 -19.95
N PHE A 335 -18.40 13.23 -19.06
CA PHE A 335 -19.31 13.79 -18.06
C PHE A 335 -20.35 14.73 -18.66
N HIS A 336 -20.01 15.47 -19.72
CA HIS A 336 -20.97 16.27 -20.46
C HIS A 336 -22.06 15.38 -21.10
N GLU A 337 -21.68 14.33 -21.82
CA GLU A 337 -22.60 13.35 -22.40
C GLU A 337 -23.46 12.66 -21.33
N LEU A 338 -22.89 12.40 -20.15
CA LEU A 338 -23.64 11.84 -19.02
C LEU A 338 -24.73 12.80 -18.54
N LEU A 339 -24.42 14.09 -18.39
CA LEU A 339 -25.39 15.12 -17.98
C LEU A 339 -26.46 15.35 -19.05
N GLU A 340 -26.10 15.37 -20.34
CA GLU A 340 -27.07 15.44 -21.45
C GLU A 340 -27.99 14.21 -21.50
N SER A 341 -27.48 13.02 -21.20
CA SER A 341 -28.31 11.81 -21.15
C SER A 341 -29.38 11.89 -20.06
N TYR A 342 -29.09 12.59 -18.95
CA TYR A 342 -30.06 12.83 -17.88
C TYR A 342 -31.10 13.87 -18.28
N THR A 343 -30.70 14.99 -18.89
CA THR A 343 -31.67 16.00 -19.34
C THR A 343 -32.64 15.43 -20.38
N ALA A 344 -32.16 14.57 -21.29
CA ALA A 344 -33.00 13.88 -22.27
C ALA A 344 -33.94 12.83 -21.64
N ALA A 345 -33.55 12.20 -20.53
CA ALA A 345 -34.34 11.17 -19.84
C ALA A 345 -35.24 11.72 -18.71
N PHE A 346 -35.17 13.02 -18.44
CA PHE A 346 -35.89 13.66 -17.34
C PHE A 346 -37.42 13.46 -17.47
N GLY A 347 -38.06 13.00 -16.40
CA GLY A 347 -39.51 12.72 -16.38
C GLY A 347 -39.93 11.38 -17.01
N THR A 348 -38.98 10.56 -17.50
CA THR A 348 -39.27 9.21 -18.03
C THR A 348 -38.89 8.11 -17.03
N ARG A 349 -39.47 6.90 -17.18
CA ARG A 349 -39.06 5.71 -16.39
C ARG A 349 -37.58 5.31 -16.63
N SER A 350 -36.98 5.76 -17.74
CA SER A 350 -35.58 5.53 -18.09
C SER A 350 -34.60 6.50 -17.42
N GLY A 351 -35.09 7.52 -16.70
CA GLY A 351 -34.26 8.51 -16.00
C GLY A 351 -33.46 7.95 -14.81
N THR A 352 -33.81 6.76 -14.30
CA THR A 352 -33.12 6.15 -13.15
C THR A 352 -31.68 5.74 -13.46
N VAL A 353 -31.39 5.32 -14.69
CA VAL A 353 -30.03 4.87 -15.07
C VAL A 353 -29.05 6.04 -15.15
N PRO A 354 -29.36 7.18 -15.83
CA PRO A 354 -28.54 8.37 -15.74
C PRO A 354 -28.39 8.93 -14.32
N ILE A 355 -29.46 8.93 -13.51
CA ILE A 355 -29.39 9.39 -12.10
C ILE A 355 -28.37 8.58 -11.30
N ASN A 356 -28.43 7.25 -11.38
CA ASN A 356 -27.48 6.41 -10.65
C ASN A 356 -26.05 6.67 -11.09
N ARG A 357 -25.80 6.83 -12.39
CA ARG A 357 -24.46 7.13 -12.93
C ARG A 357 -23.95 8.51 -12.51
N ILE A 358 -24.81 9.53 -12.48
CA ILE A 358 -24.47 10.87 -11.98
C ILE A 358 -24.16 10.80 -10.49
N THR A 359 -25.00 10.10 -9.71
CA THR A 359 -24.80 9.93 -8.26
C THR A 359 -23.46 9.25 -7.96
N SER A 360 -23.10 8.21 -8.72
CA SER A 360 -21.80 7.52 -8.59
C SER A 360 -20.58 8.35 -9.03
N ASN A 361 -20.79 9.50 -9.66
CA ASN A 361 -19.73 10.42 -10.11
C ASN A 361 -19.93 11.84 -9.54
N TYR A 362 -20.71 12.00 -8.48
CA TYR A 362 -21.07 13.32 -7.97
C TYR A 362 -19.83 14.14 -7.58
N THR A 363 -18.94 13.55 -6.78
CA THR A 363 -17.70 14.19 -6.32
C THR A 363 -16.71 14.36 -7.46
N ASN A 364 -16.69 13.41 -8.42
CA ASN A 364 -15.92 13.57 -9.66
C ASN A 364 -16.32 14.82 -10.44
N ILE A 365 -17.63 15.01 -10.68
CA ILE A 365 -18.16 16.15 -11.41
C ILE A 365 -17.88 17.45 -10.65
N GLN A 366 -18.13 17.47 -9.33
CA GLN A 366 -17.87 18.63 -8.49
C GLN A 366 -16.38 19.05 -8.54
N ASN A 367 -15.47 18.09 -8.37
CA ASN A 367 -14.03 18.38 -8.37
C ASN A 367 -13.54 18.91 -9.73
N ILE A 368 -14.03 18.33 -10.83
CA ILE A 368 -13.68 18.78 -12.18
C ILE A 368 -14.15 20.21 -12.44
N LEU A 369 -15.38 20.55 -12.03
CA LEU A 369 -15.93 21.89 -12.18
C LEU A 369 -15.13 22.94 -11.39
N GLN A 370 -14.67 22.59 -10.18
CA GLN A 370 -13.82 23.45 -9.37
C GLN A 370 -12.43 23.67 -9.99
N THR A 371 -11.89 22.68 -10.72
CA THR A 371 -10.58 22.80 -11.40
C THR A 371 -10.64 23.41 -12.81
N SER A 372 -11.84 23.55 -13.39
CA SER A 372 -12.03 24.10 -14.74
C SER A 372 -12.34 25.61 -14.75
N LEU A 373 -12.41 26.21 -13.56
CA LEU A 373 -12.51 27.64 -13.30
C LEU A 373 -11.15 28.15 -12.79
#